data_AF-A0A371IVD6-F1
#
_entry.id   AF-A0A371IVD6-F1
#
_cell.length_a   1.000
_cell.length_b   1.000
_cell.length_c   1.000
_cell.angle_alpha   90.00
_cell.angle_beta   90.00
_cell.angle_gamma   90.00
#
_symmetry.space_group_name_H-M   'P 1'
#
loop_
_entity.id
_entity.type
_entity.pdbx_description
1 polymer ?
#
loop_
_entity_poly.entity_id
_entity_poly.type
_entity_poly.pdbx_seq_one_letter_code
_entity_poly.pdbx_strand_id
1 'polypeptide(L)'
;MDLVGLEIINPYEGVYEFKVYKYDDEINLSDENLFVCDLKVVINKLESIYINKVDKQVEILALVRNLNLKLQCVSEEEIKEFILQEIWEEDLDLKKQNIEVMFIKARS
;
A
#
# COMPACT_ATOMS: atom_id res chain seq x y z
N MET A 1 9.63 0.67 10.17
CA MET A 1 10.72 1.11 9.28
C MET A 1 10.21 2.32 8.53
N ASP A 2 11.02 3.34 8.28
CA ASP A 2 10.57 4.52 7.54
C ASP A 2 10.53 4.16 6.05
N LEU A 3 9.32 4.13 5.47
CA LEU A 3 9.08 3.81 4.07
C LEU A 3 8.72 5.08 3.32
N VAL A 4 9.20 5.19 2.08
CA VAL A 4 8.84 6.28 1.16
C VAL A 4 8.34 5.71 -0.16
N GLY A 5 7.31 6.34 -0.72
CA GLY A 5 6.67 5.92 -1.96
C GLY A 5 6.96 6.89 -3.10
N LEU A 6 7.25 6.34 -4.28
CA LEU A 6 7.03 7.06 -5.53
C LEU A 6 5.71 6.60 -6.11
N GLU A 7 4.71 7.49 -6.07
CA GLU A 7 3.41 7.22 -6.68
C GLU A 7 3.53 7.19 -8.22
N ILE A 8 2.99 6.14 -8.82
CA ILE A 8 2.83 5.98 -10.26
C ILE A 8 1.41 6.43 -10.60
N ILE A 9 1.32 7.53 -11.35
CA ILE A 9 0.04 8.09 -11.80
C ILE A 9 -0.72 7.06 -12.63
N ASN A 10 -1.97 6.82 -12.27
CA ASN A 10 -2.88 5.95 -12.99
C ASN A 10 -4.28 6.59 -13.12
N PRO A 11 -5.11 6.18 -14.10
CA PRO A 11 -6.36 6.86 -14.40
C PRO A 11 -7.57 6.31 -13.62
N TYR A 12 -7.39 5.35 -12.70
CA TYR A 12 -8.50 4.65 -12.06
C TYR A 12 -8.75 5.20 -10.67
N GLU A 13 -9.99 5.63 -10.40
CA GLU A 13 -10.39 6.07 -9.06
C GLU A 13 -10.20 4.94 -8.04
N GLY A 14 -9.70 5.28 -6.85
CA GLY A 14 -9.46 4.33 -5.77
C GLY A 14 -8.33 3.34 -6.05
N VAL A 15 -7.52 3.56 -7.09
CA VAL A 15 -6.32 2.76 -7.36
C VAL A 15 -5.08 3.61 -7.17
N TYR A 16 -4.16 3.13 -6.35
CA TYR A 16 -2.86 3.77 -6.12
C TYR A 16 -1.77 2.75 -6.39
N GLU A 17 -0.72 3.18 -7.08
CA GLU A 17 0.44 2.32 -7.36
C GLU A 17 1.70 3.04 -6.88
N PHE A 18 2.54 2.35 -6.11
CA PHE A 18 3.76 2.91 -5.56
C PHE A 18 4.95 2.00 -5.88
N LYS A 19 6.10 2.63 -6.11
CA LYS A 19 7.40 2.01 -5.85
C LYS A 19 7.83 2.38 -4.45
N VAL A 20 7.97 1.40 -3.58
CA VAL A 20 8.27 1.61 -2.16
C VAL A 20 9.77 1.42 -1.92
N TYR A 21 10.38 2.35 -1.20
CA TYR A 21 11.79 2.35 -0.84
C TYR A 21 11.97 2.50 0.67
N LYS A 22 13.11 2.06 1.20
CA LYS A 22 13.53 2.44 2.54
C LYS A 22 13.97 3.90 2.54
N TYR A 23 13.55 4.64 3.55
CA TYR A 23 14.09 5.97 3.81
C TYR A 23 15.52 5.83 4.35
N ASP A 24 16.44 6.54 3.72
CA ASP A 24 17.80 6.80 4.20
C ASP A 24 18.01 8.33 4.15
N ASP A 25 18.97 8.86 4.91
CA ASP A 25 19.19 10.31 5.07
C ASP A 25 19.34 11.05 3.72
N GLU A 26 19.72 10.32 2.66
CA GLU A 26 19.64 10.76 1.26
C GLU A 26 18.73 9.82 0.45
N ILE A 27 17.68 10.37 -0.19
CA ILE A 27 16.84 9.60 -1.11
C ILE A 27 17.59 9.38 -2.43
N ASN A 28 18.30 8.26 -2.56
CA ASN A 28 18.89 7.85 -3.82
C ASN A 28 17.97 6.84 -4.55
N LEU A 29 17.07 7.36 -5.39
CA LEU A 29 16.12 6.56 -6.19
C LEU A 29 16.78 5.61 -7.20
N SER A 30 18.08 5.80 -7.45
CA SER A 30 18.90 4.96 -8.34
C SER A 30 19.52 3.77 -7.60
N ASP A 31 19.42 3.74 -6.26
CA ASP A 31 19.98 2.66 -5.46
C ASP A 31 19.00 1.50 -5.36
N GLU A 32 19.25 0.46 -6.16
CA GLU A 32 18.50 -0.80 -6.11
C GLU A 32 18.54 -1.47 -4.72
N ASN A 33 19.50 -1.10 -3.86
CA ASN A 33 19.56 -1.60 -2.49
C ASN A 33 18.55 -0.93 -1.56
N LEU A 34 17.89 0.15 -1.95
CA LEU A 34 16.83 0.79 -1.16
C LEU A 34 15.43 0.37 -1.61
N PHE A 35 15.29 -0.22 -2.81
CA PHE A 35 14.00 -0.68 -3.32
C PHE A 35 13.43 -1.84 -2.50
N VAL A 36 12.23 -1.65 -1.95
CA VAL A 36 11.53 -2.63 -1.10
C VAL A 36 10.57 -3.48 -1.93
N CYS A 37 9.60 -2.86 -2.59
CA CYS A 37 8.58 -3.57 -3.38
C CYS A 37 7.83 -2.63 -4.33
N ASP A 38 7.10 -3.22 -5.28
CA ASP A 38 6.01 -2.54 -5.97
C ASP A 38 4.71 -2.80 -5.19
N LEU A 39 4.01 -1.73 -4.79
CA LEU A 39 2.75 -1.81 -4.05
C LEU A 39 1.61 -1.31 -4.93
N LYS A 40 0.51 -2.07 -5.01
CA LYS A 40 -0.74 -1.61 -5.60
C LYS A 40 -1.84 -1.64 -4.55
N VAL A 41 -2.50 -0.53 -4.33
CA VAL A 41 -3.60 -0.38 -3.38
C VAL A 41 -4.88 -0.15 -4.16
N VAL A 42 -5.91 -0.93 -3.85
CA VAL A 42 -7.25 -0.80 -4.42
C VAL A 42 -8.22 -0.54 -3.28
N ILE A 43 -8.85 0.63 -3.29
CA ILE A 43 -9.88 1.05 -2.34
C ILE A 43 -11.24 0.75 -2.96
N ASN A 44 -11.97 -0.15 -2.32
CA ASN A 44 -13.33 -0.50 -2.71
C ASN A 44 -14.31 0.18 -1.74
N LYS A 45 -15.04 1.18 -2.23
CA LYS A 45 -16.09 1.88 -1.48
C LYS A 45 -17.31 0.97 -1.40
N LEU A 46 -17.81 0.72 -0.20
CA LEU A 46 -19.01 -0.10 0.00
C LEU A 46 -20.27 0.74 -0.18
N GLU A 47 -21.25 0.17 -0.86
CA GLU A 47 -22.56 0.81 -1.02
C GLU A 47 -23.20 1.07 0.35
N SER A 48 -23.85 2.22 0.48
CA SER A 48 -24.46 2.71 1.73
C SER A 48 -25.38 1.70 2.41
N ILE A 49 -26.08 0.88 1.63
CA ILE A 49 -26.99 -0.17 2.13
C ILE A 49 -26.28 -1.29 2.91
N TYR A 50 -24.97 -1.48 2.71
CA TYR A 50 -24.19 -2.51 3.38
C TYR A 50 -23.44 -1.99 4.60
N ILE A 51 -23.18 -0.68 4.71
CA ILE A 51 -22.39 -0.09 5.81
C ILE A 51 -22.95 -0.51 7.18
N ASN A 52 -24.27 -0.44 7.37
CA ASN A 52 -24.92 -0.81 8.63
C ASN A 52 -24.86 -2.31 8.96
N LYS A 53 -24.52 -3.17 7.99
CA LYS A 53 -24.44 -4.63 8.18
C LYS A 53 -23.02 -5.12 8.47
N VAL A 54 -22.02 -4.46 7.90
CA VAL A 54 -20.60 -4.85 8.01
C VAL A 54 -19.77 -3.91 8.86
N ASP A 55 -20.34 -2.80 9.34
CA ASP A 55 -19.67 -1.81 10.21
C ASP A 55 -18.34 -1.30 9.63
N LYS A 56 -18.29 -1.19 8.30
CA LYS A 56 -17.17 -0.62 7.53
C LYS A 56 -17.70 0.09 6.29
N GLN A 57 -17.01 1.15 5.88
CA GLN A 57 -17.34 1.94 4.69
C GLN A 57 -16.50 1.56 3.47
N VAL A 58 -15.31 0.98 3.72
CA VAL A 58 -14.33 0.65 2.69
C VAL A 58 -13.71 -0.71 2.96
N GLU A 59 -13.23 -1.32 1.89
CA GLU A 59 -12.33 -2.45 1.92
C GLU A 59 -11.11 -2.11 1.06
N ILE A 60 -9.93 -2.30 1.61
CA ILE A 60 -8.68 -1.86 0.98
C ILE A 60 -7.85 -3.10 0.73
N LEU A 61 -7.50 -3.32 -0.54
CA LEU A 61 -6.64 -4.42 -0.94
C LEU A 61 -5.26 -3.91 -1.33
N ALA A 62 -4.24 -4.36 -0.60
CA ALA A 62 -2.85 -4.02 -0.83
C ALA A 62 -2.10 -5.21 -1.43
N LEU A 63 -1.70 -5.09 -2.69
CA LEU A 63 -0.99 -6.10 -3.45
C LEU A 63 0.51 -5.77 -3.48
N VAL A 64 1.30 -6.55 -2.75
CA VAL A 64 2.75 -6.40 -2.69
C VAL A 64 3.40 -7.32 -3.72
N ARG A 65 4.13 -6.74 -4.67
CA ARG A 65 4.82 -7.42 -5.78
C ARG A 65 6.31 -7.10 -5.75
N ASN A 66 7.10 -7.95 -6.41
CA ASN A 66 8.54 -7.74 -6.59
C ASN A 66 9.28 -7.42 -5.28
N LEU A 67 8.90 -8.09 -4.19
CA LEU A 67 9.50 -7.89 -2.88
C LEU A 67 10.99 -8.20 -2.92
N ASN A 68 11.81 -7.24 -2.54
CA ASN A 68 13.25 -7.40 -2.45
C ASN A 68 13.63 -8.19 -1.18
N LEU A 69 13.80 -9.51 -1.35
CA LEU A 69 14.14 -10.43 -0.27
C LEU A 69 15.55 -10.22 0.31
N LYS A 70 16.41 -9.42 -0.35
CA LYS A 70 17.75 -9.11 0.17
C LYS A 70 17.69 -8.07 1.29
N LEU A 71 16.66 -7.23 1.28
CA LEU A 71 16.38 -6.32 2.38
C LEU A 71 15.57 -7.04 3.45
N GLN A 72 15.74 -6.63 4.72
CA GLN A 72 14.88 -7.08 5.81
C GLN A 72 13.42 -7.02 5.35
N CYS A 73 12.71 -8.16 5.45
CA CYS A 73 11.37 -8.32 4.90
C CYS A 73 10.46 -7.26 5.49
N VAL A 74 9.83 -6.46 4.63
CA VAL A 74 8.76 -5.55 5.05
C VAL A 74 7.61 -6.39 5.63
N SER A 75 7.13 -6.00 6.79
CA SER A 75 6.00 -6.64 7.44
C SER A 75 4.67 -6.13 6.89
N GLU A 76 3.60 -6.92 7.08
CA GLU A 76 2.24 -6.48 6.76
C GLU A 76 1.89 -5.17 7.47
N GLU A 77 2.29 -5.01 8.73
CA GLU A 77 1.98 -3.83 9.54
C GLU A 77 2.64 -2.56 8.99
N GLU A 78 3.89 -2.67 8.52
CA GLU A 78 4.60 -1.55 7.90
C GLU A 78 3.94 -1.11 6.58
N ILE A 79 3.42 -2.05 5.79
CA ILE A 79 2.64 -1.72 4.58
C ILE A 79 1.34 -1.01 4.96
N LYS A 80 0.63 -1.47 6.00
CA LYS A 80 -0.60 -0.81 6.47
C LYS A 80 -0.34 0.60 6.97
N GLU A 81 0.74 0.82 7.71
CA GLU A 81 1.14 2.14 8.18
C GLU A 81 1.47 3.07 7.03
N PHE A 82 2.28 2.61 6.07
CA PHE A 82 2.61 3.36 4.86
C PHE A 82 1.34 3.79 4.10
N ILE A 83 0.39 2.87 3.90
CA ILE A 83 -0.87 3.17 3.19
C ILE A 83 -1.66 4.29 3.88
N LEU A 84 -1.76 4.26 5.22
CA LEU A 84 -2.49 5.27 5.98
C LEU A 84 -1.79 6.63 6.03
N GLN A 85 -0.48 6.66 5.80
CA GLN A 85 0.31 7.89 5.77
C GLN A 85 0.27 8.56 4.38
N GLU A 86 0.35 7.76 3.32
CA GLU A 86 0.47 8.26 1.95
C GLU A 86 -0.87 8.47 1.25
N ILE A 87 -1.87 7.62 1.54
CA ILE A 87 -3.17 7.70 0.87
C ILE A 87 -4.15 8.48 1.75
N TRP A 88 -4.53 9.65 1.26
CA TRP A 88 -5.51 10.51 1.91
C TRP A 88 -6.82 10.54 1.10
N GLU A 89 -7.90 10.05 1.71
CA GLU A 89 -9.27 10.06 1.17
C GLU A 89 -10.20 10.69 2.20
N GLU A 90 -10.48 12.00 2.06
CA GLU A 90 -11.14 12.84 3.08
C GLU A 90 -12.49 12.28 3.57
N ASP A 91 -13.23 11.62 2.68
CA ASP A 91 -14.57 11.10 2.96
C ASP A 91 -14.58 9.65 3.45
N LEU A 92 -13.40 9.01 3.60
CA LEU A 92 -13.28 7.59 3.94
C LEU A 92 -12.57 7.39 5.27
N ASP A 93 -13.19 6.63 6.16
CA ASP A 93 -12.58 6.19 7.41
C ASP A 93 -11.61 5.01 7.15
N LEU A 94 -10.40 5.35 6.67
CA LEU A 94 -9.33 4.38 6.44
C LEU A 94 -8.76 3.91 7.79
N LYS A 95 -8.89 2.61 8.06
CA LYS A 95 -8.38 1.96 9.27
C LYS A 95 -7.55 0.76 8.90
N LYS A 96 -6.49 0.46 9.68
CA LYS A 96 -5.64 -0.73 9.47
C LYS A 96 -6.42 -2.03 9.32
N GLN A 97 -7.52 -2.18 10.07
CA GLN A 97 -8.40 -3.35 10.04
C GLN A 97 -9.17 -3.53 8.71
N ASN A 98 -9.29 -2.47 7.92
CA ASN A 98 -9.94 -2.51 6.61
C ASN A 98 -8.94 -2.85 5.48
N ILE A 99 -7.65 -2.96 5.80
CA ILE A 99 -6.58 -3.25 4.83
C ILE A 99 -6.22 -4.73 4.88
N GLU A 100 -6.40 -5.42 3.76
CA GLU A 100 -5.89 -6.76 3.53
C GLU A 100 -4.63 -6.69 2.67
N VAL A 101 -3.53 -7.29 3.15
CA VAL A 101 -2.24 -7.29 2.45
C VAL A 101 -1.97 -8.66 1.86
N MET A 102 -1.71 -8.71 0.55
CA MET A 102 -1.35 -9.93 -0.17
C MET A 102 0.05 -9.82 -0.78
N PHE A 103 0.92 -10.75 -0.40
CA PHE A 103 2.26 -10.91 -0.98
C PHE A 103 2.20 -11.82 -2.20
N ILE A 104 2.38 -11.26 -3.39
CA ILE A 104 2.30 -11.98 -4.66
C ILE A 104 3.71 -12.43 -5.07
N LYS A 105 3.91 -13.75 -5.15
CA LYS A 105 5.13 -14.31 -5.75
C LYS A 105 5.09 -14.13 -7.27
N ALA A 106 6.19 -13.66 -7.86
CA ALA A 106 6.36 -13.72 -9.31
C ALA A 106 6.30 -15.19 -9.76
N ARG A 107 5.53 -15.49 -10.81
CA ARG A 107 5.59 -16.80 -11.47
C ARG A 107 6.95 -16.87 -12.18
N SER A 108 7.82 -17.75 -11.69
CA SER A 108 9.09 -18.15 -12.31
C SER A 108 8.86 -18.80 -13.68
#